data_AF-A0A2V9SPE1-F1
#
_entry.id   AF-A0A2V9SPE1-F1
#
_cell.length_a   1.000
_cell.length_b   1.000
_cell.length_c   1.000
_cell.angle_alpha   90.00
_cell.angle_beta   90.00
_cell.angle_gamma   90.00
#
_symmetry.space_group_name_H-M   'P 1'
#
loop_
_entity.id
_entity.type
_entity.pdbx_description
1 polymer ?
#
loop_
_entity_poly.entity_id
_entity_poly.type
_entity_poly.pdbx_seq_one_letter_code
_entity_poly.pdbx_strand_id
1 'polypeptide(L)'
;MRLSSNWNRRTFLGSVAALASSVVAPKRLFAFSRSSSRAISGFGHSGNPYEELGVTTVINCEGTMTMLGGSLPHPELETVMMQAGRHFVSIPELEVAAGNKIAEMLKLPEGYTALVTSGAAAAMESGLAGIHQATA
;
A
#
# COMPACT_ATOMS: atom_id res chain seq x y z
N MET A 1 -40.11 6.91 42.52
CA MET A 1 -39.87 5.48 42.20
C MET A 1 -38.70 4.99 43.03
N ARG A 2 -38.95 4.17 44.07
CA ARG A 2 -37.89 3.58 44.91
C ARG A 2 -37.44 2.26 44.25
N LEU A 3 -36.19 2.18 43.80
CA LEU A 3 -35.58 0.92 43.37
C LEU A 3 -35.09 0.16 44.60
N SER A 4 -35.78 -0.93 44.97
CA SER A 4 -35.28 -1.87 45.97
C SER A 4 -34.24 -2.79 45.33
N SER A 5 -32.98 -2.65 45.71
CA SER A 5 -31.90 -3.57 45.33
C SER A 5 -31.95 -4.82 46.23
N ASN A 6 -32.56 -5.91 45.73
CA ASN A 6 -32.51 -7.20 46.41
C ASN A 6 -31.21 -7.92 46.04
N TRP A 7 -30.12 -7.50 46.69
CA TRP A 7 -28.81 -8.15 46.60
C TRP A 7 -28.86 -9.53 47.24
N ASN A 8 -28.86 -10.58 46.41
CA ASN A 8 -28.84 -11.97 46.89
C ASN A 8 -27.46 -12.61 46.72
N ARG A 9 -27.11 -13.59 47.57
CA ARG A 9 -25.81 -14.31 47.52
C ARG A 9 -25.53 -14.94 46.15
N ARG A 10 -26.58 -15.37 45.44
CA ARG A 10 -26.52 -15.86 44.04
C ARG A 10 -26.07 -14.80 43.03
N THR A 11 -26.51 -13.55 43.17
CA THR A 11 -26.11 -12.43 42.30
C THR A 11 -24.69 -11.96 42.60
N PHE A 12 -24.24 -12.09 43.86
CA PHE A 12 -22.86 -11.80 44.26
C PHE A 12 -21.87 -12.86 43.75
N LEU A 13 -22.17 -14.15 43.96
CA LEU A 13 -21.32 -15.23 43.44
C LEU A 13 -21.30 -15.26 41.90
N GLY A 14 -22.41 -14.91 41.25
CA GLY A 14 -22.46 -14.76 39.79
C GLY A 14 -21.63 -13.59 39.25
N SER A 15 -21.60 -12.45 39.95
CA SER A 15 -20.77 -11.29 39.54
C SER A 15 -19.28 -11.48 39.84
N VAL A 16 -18.94 -12.18 40.93
CA VAL A 16 -17.54 -12.62 41.19
C VAL A 16 -17.08 -13.64 40.15
N ALA A 17 -17.93 -14.59 39.75
CA ALA A 17 -17.59 -15.55 38.69
C ALA A 17 -17.39 -14.88 37.32
N ALA A 18 -18.21 -13.87 36.98
CA ALA A 18 -18.05 -13.09 35.76
C ALA A 18 -16.73 -12.30 35.73
N LEU A 19 -16.34 -11.67 36.85
CA LEU A 19 -15.05 -10.98 36.95
C LEU A 19 -13.86 -11.94 36.98
N ALA A 20 -13.98 -13.10 37.64
CA ALA A 20 -12.95 -14.13 37.61
C ALA A 20 -12.72 -14.71 36.20
N SER A 21 -13.79 -14.84 35.39
CA SER A 21 -13.68 -15.30 34.00
C SER A 21 -12.93 -14.32 33.09
N SER A 22 -12.94 -13.02 33.41
CA SER A 22 -12.14 -12.01 32.69
C SER A 22 -10.64 -12.06 33.01
N VAL A 23 -10.23 -12.70 34.11
CA VAL A 23 -8.82 -12.84 34.52
C VAL A 23 -8.20 -14.16 34.03
N VAL A 24 -9.00 -15.21 33.82
CA VAL A 24 -8.50 -16.56 33.46
C VAL A 24 -8.36 -16.78 31.95
N ALA A 25 -8.93 -15.92 31.10
CA ALA A 25 -8.80 -16.02 29.63
C ALA A 25 -8.30 -14.75 28.92
N PRO A 26 -7.17 -14.12 29.32
CA PRO A 26 -6.65 -12.94 28.65
C PRO A 26 -6.21 -13.23 27.20
N LYS A 27 -5.94 -14.50 26.86
CA LYS A 27 -5.46 -14.91 25.53
C LYS A 27 -6.53 -14.95 24.43
N ARG A 28 -7.82 -14.74 24.75
CA ARG A 28 -8.88 -14.70 23.72
C ARG A 28 -9.43 -13.32 23.38
N LEU A 29 -9.12 -12.29 24.17
CA LEU A 29 -9.58 -10.92 23.92
C LEU A 29 -8.62 -10.11 23.04
N PHE A 30 -7.34 -10.53 22.96
CA PHE A 30 -6.38 -10.00 21.99
C PHE A 30 -6.20 -10.95 20.79
N ALA A 31 -7.31 -11.46 20.27
CA ALA A 31 -7.33 -11.89 18.88
C ALA A 31 -7.32 -10.63 18.01
N PHE A 32 -6.18 -9.92 18.01
CA PHE A 32 -5.84 -9.04 16.90
C PHE A 32 -5.97 -9.93 15.68
N SER A 33 -6.90 -9.61 14.79
CA SER A 33 -7.02 -10.27 13.50
C SER A 33 -5.65 -10.12 12.86
N ARG A 34 -4.81 -11.15 13.02
CA ARG A 34 -3.55 -11.24 12.32
C ARG A 34 -4.00 -11.47 10.90
N SER A 35 -4.09 -10.38 10.13
CA SER A 35 -4.22 -10.47 8.68
C SER A 35 -3.19 -11.50 8.27
N SER A 36 -3.67 -12.66 7.85
CA SER A 36 -2.85 -13.78 7.44
C SER A 36 -2.21 -13.33 6.13
N SER A 37 -1.13 -12.54 6.22
CA SER A 37 -0.24 -12.34 5.09
C SER A 37 0.25 -13.74 4.73
N ARG A 38 -0.20 -14.20 3.56
CA ARG A 38 0.24 -15.48 3.01
C ARG A 38 1.76 -15.43 2.95
N ALA A 39 2.43 -16.36 3.62
CA ALA A 39 3.88 -16.40 3.63
C ALA A 39 4.38 -16.41 2.18
N ILE A 40 5.29 -15.49 1.86
CA ILE A 40 5.93 -15.44 0.54
C ILE A 40 6.76 -16.71 0.44
N SER A 41 6.44 -17.58 -0.52
CA SER A 41 7.24 -18.76 -0.82
C SER A 41 8.33 -18.37 -1.84
N GLY A 42 9.60 -18.57 -1.49
CA GLY A 42 10.74 -18.24 -2.36
C GLY A 42 11.44 -16.94 -1.95
N PHE A 43 11.95 -16.20 -2.93
CA PHE A 43 12.71 -14.96 -2.68
C PHE A 43 11.87 -13.90 -1.96
N GLY A 44 12.44 -13.28 -0.93
CA GLY A 44 11.76 -12.33 -0.04
C GLY A 44 11.08 -12.97 1.17
N HIS A 45 11.28 -14.26 1.43
CA HIS A 45 10.73 -14.95 2.59
C HIS A 45 11.30 -14.46 3.93
N SER A 46 12.50 -13.86 3.92
CA SER A 46 13.15 -13.29 5.11
C SER A 46 12.44 -12.02 5.61
N GLY A 47 11.60 -11.40 4.76
CA GLY A 47 11.05 -10.07 4.97
C GLY A 47 11.92 -8.94 4.41
N ASN A 48 13.15 -9.23 3.98
CA ASN A 48 14.04 -8.28 3.32
C ASN A 48 14.75 -8.95 2.12
N PRO A 49 14.30 -8.70 0.87
CA PRO A 49 14.92 -9.31 -0.31
C PRO A 49 16.38 -8.89 -0.51
N TYR A 50 16.79 -7.72 -0.02
CA TYR A 50 18.17 -7.26 -0.15
C TYR A 50 19.13 -8.04 0.75
N GLU A 51 18.69 -8.46 1.94
CA GLU A 51 19.46 -9.34 2.82
C GLU A 51 19.71 -10.70 2.18
N GLU A 52 18.71 -11.27 1.51
CA GLU A 52 18.85 -12.52 0.75
C GLU A 52 19.84 -12.39 -0.41
N LEU A 53 19.97 -11.19 -0.99
CA LEU A 53 20.99 -10.86 -2.01
C LEU A 53 22.37 -10.54 -1.41
N GLY A 54 22.52 -10.49 -0.08
CA GLY A 54 23.77 -10.06 0.57
C GLY A 54 24.05 -8.55 0.43
N VAL A 55 23.02 -7.75 0.14
CA VAL A 55 23.12 -6.29 -0.02
C VAL A 55 22.69 -5.61 1.29
N THR A 56 23.59 -4.78 1.83
CA THR A 56 23.32 -4.02 3.06
C THR A 56 22.34 -2.87 2.80
N THR A 57 21.21 -2.86 3.49
CA THR A 57 20.27 -1.73 3.48
C THR A 57 20.82 -0.56 4.31
N VAL A 58 20.54 0.67 3.88
CA VAL A 58 21.01 1.90 4.54
C VAL A 58 19.85 2.76 5.03
N ILE A 59 20.10 3.57 6.06
CA ILE A 59 19.17 4.64 6.49
C ILE A 59 19.54 5.90 5.71
N ASN A 60 18.65 6.35 4.84
CA ASN A 60 18.87 7.56 4.04
C ASN A 60 18.41 8.82 4.80
N CYS A 61 19.34 9.73 5.08
CA CYS A 61 19.10 11.02 5.73
C CYS A 61 19.45 12.22 4.81
N GLU A 62 19.74 11.99 3.53
CA GLU A 62 20.18 13.00 2.57
C GLU A 62 19.05 13.44 1.62
N GLY A 63 17.88 12.78 1.67
CA GLY A 63 16.74 13.06 0.82
C GLY A 63 16.72 12.18 -0.43
N THR A 64 16.44 12.74 -1.60
CA THR A 64 16.22 11.97 -2.84
C THR A 64 17.53 11.66 -3.57
N MET A 65 18.21 10.59 -3.16
CA MET A 65 19.51 10.21 -3.70
C MET A 65 19.40 9.20 -4.85
N THR A 66 19.89 9.57 -6.04
CA THR A 66 19.90 8.71 -7.23
C THR A 66 20.64 7.39 -6.98
N MET A 67 21.78 7.43 -6.28
CA MET A 67 22.56 6.23 -5.95
C MET A 67 21.82 5.25 -5.02
N LEU A 68 20.81 5.73 -4.28
CA LEU A 68 19.98 4.94 -3.37
C LEU A 68 18.59 4.61 -3.95
N GLY A 69 18.36 4.92 -5.24
CA GLY A 69 17.09 4.65 -5.91
C GLY A 69 16.00 5.73 -5.72
N GLY A 70 16.35 6.88 -5.14
CA GLY A 70 15.43 8.01 -4.97
C GLY A 70 14.50 7.88 -3.78
N SER A 71 13.19 7.98 -4.02
CA SER A 71 12.14 7.96 -2.99
C SER A 71 11.52 6.58 -2.84
N LEU A 72 11.15 6.21 -1.61
CA LEU A 72 10.31 5.05 -1.37
C LEU A 72 8.85 5.35 -1.72
N PRO A 73 8.10 4.38 -2.27
CA PRO A 73 6.67 4.54 -2.51
C PRO A 73 5.91 4.71 -1.19
N HIS A 74 4.82 5.47 -1.22
CA HIS A 74 3.91 5.55 -0.07
C HIS A 74 3.17 4.20 0.11
N PRO A 75 2.85 3.78 1.35
CA PRO A 75 2.15 2.51 1.60
C PRO A 75 0.82 2.39 0.83
N GLU A 76 0.11 3.50 0.64
CA GLU A 76 -1.13 3.53 -0.14
C GLU A 76 -0.89 3.12 -1.60
N LEU A 77 0.21 3.57 -2.22
CA LEU A 77 0.57 3.21 -3.59
C LEU A 77 0.89 1.71 -3.70
N GLU A 78 1.61 1.15 -2.73
CA GLU A 78 1.90 -0.29 -2.70
C GLU A 78 0.61 -1.12 -2.72
N THR A 79 -0.40 -0.71 -1.94
CA THR A 79 -1.70 -1.41 -1.94
C THR A 79 -2.41 -1.34 -3.29
N VAL A 80 -2.36 -0.19 -3.97
CA VAL A 80 -2.97 -0.01 -5.30
C VAL A 80 -2.23 -0.85 -6.34
N MET A 81 -0.89 -0.89 -6.32
CA MET A 81 -0.10 -1.74 -7.22
C MET A 81 -0.42 -3.22 -7.03
N MET A 82 -0.55 -3.66 -5.78
CA MET A 82 -0.93 -5.05 -5.45
C MET A 82 -2.36 -5.40 -5.89
N GLN A 83 -3.27 -4.43 -5.93
CA GLN A 83 -4.61 -4.61 -6.47
C GLN A 83 -4.58 -4.68 -8.00
N ALA A 84 -3.88 -3.74 -8.65
CA ALA A 84 -3.75 -3.69 -10.11
C ALA A 84 -3.13 -4.97 -10.69
N GLY A 85 -2.11 -5.54 -10.03
CA GLY A 85 -1.45 -6.78 -10.46
C GLY A 85 -2.32 -8.03 -10.48
N ARG A 86 -3.59 -7.95 -10.06
CA ARG A 86 -4.57 -9.05 -10.11
C ARG A 86 -5.42 -9.06 -11.38
N HIS A 87 -5.24 -8.07 -12.26
CA HIS A 87 -6.08 -7.87 -13.43
C HIS A 87 -5.22 -7.77 -14.69
N PHE A 88 -5.68 -8.40 -15.78
CA PHE A 88 -5.13 -8.18 -17.12
C PHE A 88 -5.91 -7.08 -17.82
N VAL A 89 -5.21 -6.19 -18.52
CA VAL A 89 -5.79 -5.09 -19.28
C VAL A 89 -5.09 -4.94 -20.63
N SER A 90 -5.76 -4.31 -21.59
CA SER A 90 -5.14 -3.88 -22.84
C SER A 90 -4.15 -2.75 -22.54
N ILE A 91 -2.85 -2.96 -22.82
CA ILE A 91 -1.82 -1.95 -22.57
C ILE A 91 -2.08 -0.64 -23.36
N PRO A 92 -2.46 -0.68 -24.66
CA PRO A 92 -2.82 0.55 -25.37
C PRO A 92 -3.97 1.34 -24.73
N GLU A 93 -5.00 0.65 -24.22
CA GLU A 93 -6.11 1.32 -23.52
C GLU A 93 -5.67 1.92 -22.18
N LEU A 94 -4.81 1.20 -21.45
CA LEU A 94 -4.23 1.68 -20.20
C LEU A 94 -3.40 2.95 -20.43
N GLU A 95 -2.58 3.00 -21.47
CA GLU A 95 -1.76 4.17 -21.79
C GLU A 95 -2.62 5.41 -22.09
N VAL A 96 -3.68 5.26 -22.89
CA VAL A 96 -4.63 6.35 -23.16
C VAL A 96 -5.33 6.80 -21.88
N ALA A 97 -5.81 5.86 -21.06
CA ALA A 97 -6.49 6.18 -19.81
C ALA A 97 -5.55 6.88 -18.81
N ALA A 98 -4.31 6.42 -18.68
CA ALA A 98 -3.29 7.03 -17.84
C ALA A 98 -2.96 8.45 -18.31
N GLY A 99 -2.79 8.66 -19.62
CA GLY A 99 -2.55 9.97 -20.22
C GLY A 99 -3.66 10.96 -19.92
N ASN A 100 -4.91 10.55 -20.09
CA ASN A 100 -6.08 11.37 -19.76
C ASN A 100 -6.15 11.70 -18.27
N LYS A 101 -5.84 10.72 -17.39
CA LYS A 101 -5.85 10.97 -15.95
C LYS A 101 -4.76 11.96 -15.52
N ILE A 102 -3.58 11.87 -16.12
CA ILE A 102 -2.50 12.83 -15.88
C ILE A 102 -2.89 14.22 -16.39
N ALA A 103 -3.49 14.32 -17.57
CA ALA A 103 -3.97 15.59 -18.12
C ALA A 103 -5.01 16.27 -17.20
N GLU A 104 -5.93 15.48 -16.62
CA GLU A 104 -6.88 15.95 -15.60
C GLU A 104 -6.17 16.47 -14.35
N MET A 105 -5.23 15.69 -13.79
CA MET A 105 -4.47 16.07 -12.59
C MET A 105 -3.65 17.35 -12.79
N LEU A 106 -3.06 17.51 -13.97
CA LEU A 106 -2.25 18.66 -14.35
C LEU A 106 -3.06 19.85 -14.90
N LYS A 107 -4.38 19.67 -15.09
CA LYS A 107 -5.30 20.69 -15.65
C LYS A 107 -4.83 21.21 -17.01
N LEU A 108 -4.46 20.28 -17.90
CA LEU A 108 -4.03 20.64 -19.25
C LEU A 108 -5.21 21.18 -20.09
N PRO A 109 -4.94 21.94 -21.17
CA PRO A 109 -5.98 22.42 -22.08
C PRO A 109 -6.76 21.27 -22.72
N GLU A 110 -7.98 21.56 -23.19
CA GLU A 110 -8.79 20.58 -23.91
C GLU A 110 -8.05 20.05 -25.14
N GLY A 111 -8.16 18.73 -25.38
CA GLY A 111 -7.47 18.03 -26.45
C GLY A 111 -6.02 17.61 -26.15
N TYR A 112 -5.47 17.99 -24.99
CA TYR A 112 -4.15 17.52 -24.56
C TYR A 112 -4.26 16.22 -23.75
N THR A 113 -3.22 15.40 -23.87
CA THR A 113 -3.02 14.18 -23.08
C THR A 113 -1.57 14.12 -22.60
N ALA A 114 -1.21 13.08 -21.86
CA ALA A 114 0.15 12.83 -21.43
C ALA A 114 0.62 11.44 -21.88
N LEU A 115 1.93 11.30 -22.11
CA LEU A 115 2.55 10.02 -22.43
C LEU A 115 3.42 9.57 -21.27
N VAL A 116 3.18 8.36 -20.76
CA VAL A 116 4.02 7.73 -19.74
C VAL A 116 5.14 6.98 -20.45
N THR A 117 6.38 7.25 -20.07
CA THR A 117 7.57 6.60 -20.64
C THR A 117 8.40 5.96 -19.51
N SER A 118 9.47 5.23 -19.88
CA SER A 118 10.36 4.60 -18.91
C SER A 118 11.15 5.57 -18.03
N GLY A 119 11.15 6.87 -18.36
CA GLY A 119 11.80 7.92 -17.57
C GLY A 119 11.98 9.21 -18.35
N ALA A 120 12.47 10.26 -17.66
CA ALA A 120 12.59 11.60 -18.25
C ALA A 120 13.48 11.64 -19.51
N ALA A 121 14.59 10.89 -19.53
CA ALA A 121 15.46 10.82 -20.70
C ALA A 121 14.75 10.24 -21.94
N ALA A 122 13.99 9.16 -21.76
CA ALA A 122 13.19 8.55 -22.84
C ALA A 122 12.05 9.48 -23.30
N ALA A 123 11.44 10.23 -22.38
CA ALA A 123 10.44 11.24 -22.73
C ALA A 123 11.04 12.34 -23.61
N MET A 124 12.24 12.83 -23.29
CA MET A 124 12.93 13.84 -24.09
C MET A 124 13.26 13.34 -25.50
N GLU A 125 13.80 12.12 -25.61
CA GLU A 125 14.09 11.49 -26.89
C GLU A 125 12.82 11.31 -27.74
N SER A 126 11.76 10.76 -27.14
CA SER A 126 10.49 10.54 -27.82
C SER A 126 9.84 11.86 -28.27
N GLY A 127 9.90 12.89 -27.43
CA GLY A 127 9.39 14.22 -27.75
C GLY A 127 10.14 14.87 -28.91
N LEU A 128 11.47 14.78 -28.92
CA LEU A 128 12.30 15.26 -30.03
C LEU A 128 11.99 14.51 -31.34
N ALA A 129 11.94 13.18 -31.28
CA ALA A 129 11.63 12.34 -32.44
C ALA A 129 10.26 12.67 -33.04
N GLY A 130 9.24 12.86 -32.19
CA GLY A 130 7.88 13.20 -32.63
C GLY A 130 7.79 14.55 -33.35
N ILE A 131 8.53 15.56 -32.89
CA ILE A 131 8.57 16.87 -33.57
C ILE A 131 9.23 16.76 -34.95
N HIS A 132 10.33 16.01 -35.07
CA HIS A 132 11.03 15.85 -36.34
C HIS A 132 10.21 15.07 -37.39
N GLN A 133 9.46 14.05 -36.96
CA GLN A 133 8.59 13.27 -37.84
C GLN A 133 7.40 14.09 -38.37
N ALA A 134 6.92 15.08 -37.62
CA ALA A 134 5.82 15.95 -38.06
C ALA A 134 6.22 16.98 -39.14
N THR A 135 7.53 17.14 -39.39
CA THR A 135 8.08 18.10 -40.37
C THR A 135 8.53 17.48 -41.69
N ALA A 136 8.41 16.16 -41.84
CA ALA A 136 8.74 15.40 -43.06
C ALA A 136 7.46 14.90 -43.74
#